data_AF-A0A9Q0GJM5-F1
#
_entry.id   AF-A0A9Q0GJM5-F1
#
_cell.length_a   1.000
_cell.length_b   1.000
_cell.length_c   1.000
_cell.angle_alpha   90.00
_cell.angle_beta   90.00
_cell.angle_gamma   90.00
#
_symmetry.space_group_name_H-M   'P 1'
#
loop_
_entity.id
_entity.type
_entity.pdbx_description
1 polymer ?
#
loop_
_entity_poly.entity_id
_entity_poly.type
_entity_poly.pdbx_seq_one_letter_code
_entity_poly.pdbx_strand_id
1 'polypeptide(L)'
;MGIQELGNQKTTTQTTTTTLVFTYGTLKRGFSNHVLMQDLIRTGDAVFKGAYRTHQPYPLVCGPYRVPFLLNLPSAAGSHRVAGELYAVSVRGLSRLDELEGTSRGHYERLPIALDKPPPRALDTSINLWL
;
A
#
# COMPACT_ATOMS: atom_id res chain seq x y z
N MET A 1 38.58 18.16 -39.91
CA MET A 1 37.68 19.01 -39.10
C MET A 1 36.26 18.71 -39.59
N GLY A 2 35.39 17.91 -38.96
CA GLY A 2 35.24 17.55 -37.56
C GLY A 2 34.17 18.44 -36.91
N ILE A 3 32.89 18.03 -36.94
CA ILE A 3 31.79 18.26 -35.97
C ILE A 3 30.54 17.50 -36.50
N GLN A 4 30.26 16.26 -36.08
CA GLN A 4 29.70 15.76 -34.81
C GLN A 4 28.16 15.81 -34.77
N GLU A 5 27.56 14.60 -34.84
CA GLU A 5 26.15 14.29 -34.66
C GLU A 5 25.66 14.73 -33.27
N LEU A 6 24.54 15.44 -33.21
CA LEU A 6 23.78 15.60 -31.98
C LEU A 6 22.58 14.64 -32.04
N GLY A 7 22.79 13.47 -31.43
CA GLY A 7 21.78 12.45 -31.25
C GLY A 7 20.57 13.00 -30.51
N ASN A 8 19.40 12.85 -31.12
CA ASN A 8 18.12 13.10 -30.49
C ASN A 8 17.92 12.00 -29.44
N GLN A 9 18.30 12.29 -28.19
CA GLN A 9 18.08 11.44 -27.03
C GLN A 9 16.56 11.30 -26.83
N LYS A 10 15.98 10.26 -27.44
CA LYS A 10 14.65 9.78 -27.07
C LYS A 10 14.76 9.33 -25.62
N THR A 11 14.25 10.15 -24.70
CA THR A 11 13.97 9.73 -23.32
C THR A 11 13.02 8.53 -23.39
N THR A 12 13.59 7.34 -23.34
CA THR A 12 12.84 6.09 -23.20
C THR A 12 12.17 6.15 -21.85
N THR A 13 10.86 6.39 -21.82
CA THR A 13 10.05 6.19 -20.62
C THR A 13 10.14 4.71 -20.28
N GLN A 14 11.10 4.36 -19.43
CA GLN A 14 11.25 3.00 -18.94
C GLN A 14 10.01 2.72 -18.10
N THR A 15 9.07 1.97 -18.66
CA THR A 15 7.87 1.53 -17.97
C THR A 15 8.31 0.66 -16.79
N THR A 16 8.49 1.27 -15.63
CA THR A 16 8.79 0.55 -14.41
C THR A 16 7.54 -0.26 -14.05
N THR A 17 7.65 -1.58 -14.13
CA THR A 17 6.58 -2.48 -13.67
C THR A 17 6.32 -2.18 -12.20
N THR A 18 5.08 -1.76 -11.90
CA THR A 18 4.64 -1.44 -10.56
C THR A 18 3.52 -2.38 -10.14
N THR A 19 3.55 -2.79 -8.87
CA THR A 19 2.55 -3.65 -8.24
C THR A 19 1.69 -2.81 -7.32
N LEU A 20 0.38 -3.02 -7.35
CA LEU A 20 -0.53 -2.40 -6.39
C LEU A 20 -0.54 -3.20 -5.09
N VAL A 21 -0.26 -2.54 -3.98
CA VAL A 21 -0.27 -3.12 -2.63
C VAL A 21 -1.27 -2.37 -1.77
N PHE A 22 -2.20 -3.11 -1.18
CA PHE A 22 -3.15 -2.62 -0.20
C PHE A 22 -2.69 -3.00 1.19
N THR A 23 -2.56 -2.01 2.08
CA THR A 23 -2.25 -2.24 3.49
C THR A 23 -3.39 -1.82 4.40
N TYR A 24 -3.68 -2.65 5.39
CA TYR A 24 -4.74 -2.45 6.38
C TYR A 24 -4.19 -2.35 7.82
N GLY A 25 -2.89 -2.57 8.01
CA GLY A 25 -2.26 -2.79 9.31
C GLY A 25 -1.12 -1.82 9.64
N THR A 26 -0.02 -2.35 10.18
CA THR A 26 1.09 -1.56 10.76
C THR A 26 1.86 -0.70 9.76
N LEU A 27 1.73 -0.96 8.46
CA LEU A 27 2.31 -0.16 7.38
C LEU A 27 1.50 1.12 7.06
N LYS A 28 0.26 1.25 7.54
CA LYS A 28 -0.58 2.45 7.32
C LYS A 28 0.00 3.69 7.99
N ARG A 29 -0.36 4.87 7.48
CA ARG A 29 -0.02 6.15 8.14
C ARG A 29 -0.42 6.16 9.61
N GLY A 30 0.49 6.61 10.47
CA GLY A 30 0.29 6.68 11.92
C GLY A 30 0.57 5.38 12.69
N PHE A 31 1.02 4.32 12.01
CA PHE A 31 1.37 3.04 12.64
C PHE A 31 2.88 2.75 12.57
N SER A 32 3.33 1.79 13.39
CA SER A 32 4.75 1.56 13.71
C SER A 32 5.65 1.29 12.50
N ASN A 33 5.14 0.60 11.48
CA ASN A 33 5.94 0.20 10.31
C ASN A 33 5.81 1.19 9.14
N HIS A 34 5.07 2.30 9.31
CA HIS A 34 4.93 3.31 8.27
C HIS A 34 6.25 3.96 7.87
N VAL A 35 7.26 3.92 8.73
CA VAL A 35 8.62 4.37 8.43
C VAL A 35 9.20 3.69 7.18
N LEU A 36 8.91 2.39 6.96
CA LEU A 36 9.31 1.71 5.73
C LEU A 36 8.60 2.29 4.50
N MET A 37 7.31 2.57 4.61
CA MET A 37 6.55 3.20 3.51
C MET A 37 7.08 4.60 3.20
N GLN A 38 7.43 5.39 4.21
CA GLN A 38 8.05 6.71 4.03
C GLN A 38 9.40 6.61 3.32
N ASP A 39 10.24 5.64 3.70
CA ASP A 39 11.51 5.38 3.03
C ASP A 39 11.33 5.01 1.56
N LEU A 40 10.39 4.09 1.26
CA LEU A 40 10.08 3.69 -0.11
C LEU A 40 9.53 4.85 -0.94
N ILE A 41 8.67 5.70 -0.36
CA ILE A 41 8.18 6.91 -1.05
C ILE A 41 9.35 7.86 -1.35
N ARG A 42 10.25 8.09 -0.38
CA ARG A 42 11.41 8.96 -0.54
C ARG A 42 12.36 8.47 -1.64
N THR A 43 12.54 7.15 -1.78
CA THR A 43 13.39 6.57 -2.84
C THR A 43 12.68 6.40 -4.17
N GLY A 44 11.41 6.80 -4.30
CA GLY A 44 10.62 6.64 -5.52
C GLY A 44 10.11 5.21 -5.76
N ASP A 45 10.23 4.33 -4.77
CA ASP A 45 9.79 2.93 -4.84
C ASP A 45 8.35 2.70 -4.41
N ALA A 46 7.67 3.72 -3.85
CA ALA A 46 6.25 3.66 -3.52
C ALA A 46 5.54 4.99 -3.80
N VAL A 47 4.30 4.92 -4.28
CA VAL A 47 3.43 6.08 -4.51
C VAL A 47 2.06 5.82 -3.91
N PHE A 48 1.63 6.66 -2.97
CA PHE A 48 0.28 6.59 -2.38
C PHE A 48 -0.79 6.86 -3.44
N LYS A 49 -1.81 5.99 -3.53
CA LYS A 49 -2.92 6.07 -4.49
C LYS A 49 -4.25 6.45 -3.85
N GLY A 50 -4.37 6.35 -2.52
CA GLY A 50 -5.55 6.78 -1.78
C GLY A 50 -5.96 5.82 -0.67
N ALA A 51 -7.00 6.21 0.06
CA ALA A 51 -7.71 5.33 0.97
C ALA A 51 -8.68 4.44 0.19
N TYR A 52 -8.73 3.16 0.53
CA TYR A 52 -9.57 2.14 -0.10
C TYR A 52 -10.18 1.25 0.99
N ARG A 53 -11.12 0.39 0.59
CA ARG A 53 -11.64 -0.68 1.46
C ARG A 53 -11.81 -1.98 0.68
N THR A 54 -11.67 -3.11 1.36
CA THR A 54 -11.93 -4.43 0.74
C THR A 54 -13.34 -4.47 0.18
N HIS A 55 -13.52 -5.01 -1.03
CA HIS A 55 -14.83 -5.15 -1.65
C HIS A 55 -15.70 -6.11 -0.84
N GLN A 56 -15.19 -7.33 -0.62
CA GLN A 56 -15.77 -8.32 0.28
C GLN A 56 -15.42 -8.00 1.75
N PRO A 57 -16.27 -8.36 2.71
CA PRO A 57 -15.92 -8.31 4.13
C PRO A 57 -14.99 -9.47 4.50
N TYR A 58 -14.05 -9.22 5.41
CA TYR A 58 -13.09 -10.20 5.92
C TYR A 58 -12.98 -10.13 7.44
N PRO A 59 -12.69 -11.24 8.15
CA PRO A 59 -12.30 -11.19 9.55
C PRO A 59 -10.94 -10.51 9.67
N LEU A 60 -10.91 -9.42 10.45
CA LEU A 60 -9.68 -8.77 10.87
C LEU A 60 -9.50 -9.01 12.36
N VAL A 61 -8.46 -9.76 12.72
CA VAL A 61 -8.18 -10.12 14.11
C VAL A 61 -6.85 -9.54 14.58
N CYS A 62 -6.73 -9.35 15.89
CA CYS A 62 -5.51 -8.87 16.51
C CYS A 62 -4.79 -10.07 17.13
N GLY A 63 -3.64 -10.44 16.58
CA GLY A 63 -2.80 -11.49 17.16
C GLY A 63 -1.88 -10.98 18.27
N PRO A 64 -0.92 -11.82 18.70
CA PRO A 64 0.10 -11.43 19.67
C PRO A 64 0.83 -10.15 19.25
N TYR A 65 1.29 -9.37 20.23
CA TYR A 65 2.01 -8.11 20.01
C TYR A 65 1.23 -7.05 19.19
N ARG A 66 -0.10 -7.14 19.21
CA ARG A 66 -1.01 -6.22 18.48
C ARG A 66 -0.85 -6.25 16.96
N VAL A 67 -0.38 -7.37 16.42
CA VAL A 67 -0.20 -7.56 14.98
C VAL A 67 -1.57 -7.84 14.33
N PRO A 68 -1.99 -7.08 13.30
CA PRO A 68 -3.28 -7.25 12.66
C PRO A 68 -3.24 -8.33 11.57
N PHE A 69 -4.12 -9.33 11.64
CA PHE A 69 -4.25 -10.39 10.65
C PHE A 69 -5.59 -10.31 9.91
N LEU A 70 -5.52 -10.16 8.58
CA LEU A 70 -6.69 -10.31 7.72
C LEU A 70 -6.80 -11.77 7.28
N LEU A 71 -7.79 -12.49 7.78
CA LEU A 71 -7.96 -13.90 7.47
C LEU A 71 -8.62 -14.07 6.10
N ASN A 72 -8.09 -14.98 5.27
CA ASN A 72 -8.65 -15.28 3.94
C ASN A 72 -9.93 -16.14 4.02
N LEU A 73 -10.95 -15.59 4.68
CA LEU A 73 -12.26 -16.19 4.91
C LEU A 73 -13.33 -15.17 4.51
N PRO A 74 -13.49 -14.89 3.20
CA PRO A 74 -14.41 -13.85 2.73
C PRO A 74 -15.83 -14.15 3.21
N SER A 75 -16.53 -13.12 3.69
CA SER A 75 -17.94 -13.18 4.12
C SER A 75 -18.23 -14.16 5.26
N ALA A 76 -17.22 -14.56 6.04
CA ALA A 76 -17.43 -15.28 7.29
C ALA A 76 -18.20 -14.43 8.32
N ALA A 77 -18.85 -15.09 9.29
CA ALA A 77 -19.58 -14.40 10.36
C ALA A 77 -18.66 -13.44 11.14
N GLY A 78 -19.15 -12.23 11.44
CA GLY A 78 -18.38 -11.18 12.11
C GLY A 78 -17.34 -10.46 11.24
N SER A 79 -17.29 -10.76 9.94
CA SER A 79 -16.43 -10.06 8.99
C SER A 79 -16.94 -8.64 8.67
N HIS A 80 -16.00 -7.75 8.34
CA HIS A 80 -16.30 -6.38 7.97
C HIS A 80 -15.49 -5.97 6.75
N ARG A 81 -15.96 -4.95 6.03
CA ARG A 81 -15.16 -4.33 4.97
C ARG A 81 -14.01 -3.56 5.60
N VAL A 82 -12.78 -3.97 5.30
CA VAL A 82 -11.59 -3.45 5.97
C VAL A 82 -11.06 -2.23 5.24
N ALA A 83 -10.90 -1.12 5.97
CA ALA A 83 -10.38 0.13 5.43
C ALA A 83 -8.84 0.18 5.51
N GLY A 84 -8.23 0.61 4.41
CA GLY A 84 -6.79 0.64 4.27
C GLY A 84 -6.30 1.66 3.25
N GLU A 85 -5.04 1.52 2.88
CA GLU A 85 -4.32 2.43 2.01
C GLU A 85 -3.78 1.65 0.82
N LEU A 86 -3.91 2.23 -0.38
CA LEU A 86 -3.40 1.65 -1.62
C LEU A 86 -2.13 2.38 -2.06
N TYR A 87 -1.11 1.61 -2.44
CA TYR A 87 0.16 2.11 -2.95
C TYR A 87 0.49 1.42 -4.27
N ALA A 88 1.09 2.15 -5.22
CA ALA A 88 1.83 1.53 -6.32
C ALA A 88 3.28 1.41 -5.90
N VAL A 89 3.86 0.22 -6.02
CA VAL A 89 5.17 -0.12 -5.48
C VAL A 89 6.04 -0.71 -6.59
N SER A 90 7.32 -0.31 -6.65
CA SER A 90 8.31 -0.89 -7.56
C SER A 90 8.62 -2.34 -7.18
N VAL A 91 9.30 -3.08 -8.06
CA VAL A 91 9.79 -4.43 -7.76
C VAL A 91 10.70 -4.44 -6.51
N ARG A 92 11.59 -3.45 -6.38
CA ARG A 92 12.46 -3.30 -5.21
C ARG A 92 11.65 -3.03 -3.94
N GLY A 93 10.68 -2.11 -4.02
CA GLY A 93 9.83 -1.79 -2.89
C GLY A 93 9.03 -3.00 -2.43
N LEU A 94 8.48 -3.78 -3.38
CA LEU A 94 7.73 -4.98 -3.09
C LEU A 94 8.57 -6.02 -2.34
N SER A 95 9.82 -6.23 -2.77
CA SER A 95 10.74 -7.15 -2.07
C SER A 95 11.00 -6.75 -0.62
N ARG A 96 11.08 -5.45 -0.30
CA ARG A 96 11.28 -4.98 1.09
C ARG A 96 10.02 -5.17 1.94
N LEU A 97 8.84 -5.04 1.34
CA LEU A 97 7.57 -5.33 2.02
C LEU A 97 7.46 -6.83 2.33
N ASP A 98 7.82 -7.70 1.39
CA ASP A 98 7.80 -9.16 1.60
C ASP A 98 8.75 -9.62 2.71
N GLU A 99 9.92 -8.96 2.81
CA GLU A 99 10.88 -9.22 3.88
C GLU A 99 10.30 -8.84 5.25
N LEU A 100 9.73 -7.63 5.37
CA LEU A 100 9.12 -7.16 6.62
C LEU A 100 7.94 -8.06 7.05
N GLU A 101 7.04 -8.36 6.11
CA GLU A 101 5.86 -9.20 6.36
C GLU A 101 6.22 -10.70 6.45
N GLY A 102 7.50 -11.07 6.25
CA GLY A 102 7.97 -12.44 6.42
C GLY A 102 7.28 -13.45 5.48
N THR A 103 7.02 -13.07 4.22
CA THR A 103 6.34 -13.95 3.25
C THR A 103 7.10 -15.24 2.99
N SER A 104 8.43 -15.20 2.92
CA SER A 104 9.28 -16.39 2.80
C SER A 104 9.26 -17.29 4.05
N ARG A 105 8.82 -16.76 5.19
CA ARG A 105 8.69 -17.46 6.48
C ARG A 105 7.27 -17.94 6.77
N GLY A 106 6.33 -17.69 5.85
CA GLY A 106 4.92 -18.05 6.01
C GLY A 106 4.17 -17.24 7.05
N HIS A 107 4.67 -16.07 7.46
CA HIS A 107 3.94 -15.20 8.40
C HIS A 107 2.70 -14.58 7.73
N TYR A 108 2.85 -14.16 6.48
CA TYR A 108 1.77 -13.68 5.62
C TYR A 108 1.91 -14.23 4.21
N GLU A 109 0.79 -14.41 3.53
CA GLU A 109 0.73 -14.70 2.10
C GLU A 109 0.20 -13.47 1.35
N ARG A 110 0.79 -13.16 0.19
CA ARG A 110 0.31 -12.09 -0.67
C ARG A 110 -0.70 -12.67 -1.67
N LEU A 111 -1.97 -12.32 -1.48
CA LEU A 111 -3.07 -12.74 -2.34
C LEU A 111 -3.73 -11.55 -3.05
N PRO A 112 -4.26 -11.73 -4.28
CA PRO A 112 -5.04 -10.70 -4.93
C PRO A 112 -6.37 -10.47 -4.20
N ILE A 113 -6.80 -9.21 -4.10
CA ILE A 113 -8.07 -8.83 -3.45
C ILE A 113 -8.76 -7.72 -4.26
N ALA A 114 -10.09 -7.77 -4.33
CA ALA A 114 -10.90 -6.70 -4.90
C ALA A 114 -11.09 -5.57 -3.87
N LEU A 115 -10.97 -4.32 -4.32
CA LEU A 115 -11.09 -3.12 -3.47
C LEU A 115 -12.12 -2.17 -4.07
N ASP A 116 -12.85 -1.47 -3.20
CA ASP A 116 -13.61 -0.29 -3.61
C ASP A 116 -12.91 0.98 -3.15
N LYS A 117 -12.91 1.99 -4.02
CA LYS A 117 -12.58 3.36 -3.63
C LYS A 117 -13.79 3.97 -2.92
N PRO A 118 -13.71 4.34 -1.63
CA PRO A 118 -14.78 5.06 -0.98
C PRO A 118 -15.00 6.42 -1.67
N PRO A 119 -16.22 6.96 -1.65
CA PRO A 119 -16.46 8.33 -2.12
C PRO A 119 -15.57 9.30 -1.33
N PRO A 120 -15.20 10.45 -1.92
CA PRO A 120 -14.54 11.51 -1.17
C PRO A 120 -15.37 11.81 0.08
N ARG A 121 -14.73 11.79 1.26
CA ARG A 121 -15.42 12.17 2.49
C ARG A 121 -15.85 13.62 2.31
N ALA A 122 -17.15 13.90 2.38
CA ALA A 122 -17.60 15.29 2.50
C ALA A 122 -16.87 15.87 3.71
N LEU A 123 -16.20 17.02 3.53
CA LEU A 123 -15.50 17.69 4.62
C LEU A 123 -16.56 17.97 5.69
N ASP A 124 -16.43 17.31 6.84
CA ASP A 124 -17.15 17.73 8.04
C ASP A 124 -16.68 19.15 8.32
N THR A 125 -17.57 20.11 8.12
CA THR A 125 -17.31 21.55 8.23
C THR A 125 -17.22 21.99 9.69
N SER A 126 -17.30 21.06 10.64
CA SER A 126 -17.10 21.27 12.07
C SER A 126 -15.60 21.16 12.42
N ILE A 127 -14.78 22.07 11.90
CA ILE A 127 -13.38 22.19 12.31
C ILE A 127 -13.37 22.88 13.68
N ASN A 128 -13.16 22.11 14.75
CA ASN A 128 -12.85 22.67 16.05
C ASN A 128 -11.35 22.97 16.11
N LEU A 129 -11.02 24.25 16.29
CA LEU A 129 -9.67 24.72 16.64
C LEU A 129 -9.57 24.73 18.17
N TRP A 130 -8.57 24.05 18.73
CA TRP A 130 -8.13 24.27 20.10
C TRP A 130 -7.12 25.41 20.07
N LEU A 131 -7.40 26.48 20.83
CA LEU A 131 -6.42 27.52 21.19
C LEU A 131 -5.57 27.04 22.37
#